data_AF-A0A2D6S7K2-F1
#
_entry.id   AF-A0A2D6S7K2-F1
#
_cell.length_a   1.000
_cell.length_b   1.000
_cell.length_c   1.000
_cell.angle_alpha   90.00
_cell.angle_beta   90.00
_cell.angle_gamma   90.00
#
_symmetry.space_group_name_H-M   'P 1'
#
loop_
_entity.id
_entity.type
_entity.pdbx_description
1 polymer ?
#
loop_
_entity_poly.entity_id
_entity_poly.type
_entity_poly.pdbx_seq_one_letter_code
_entity_poly.pdbx_strand_id
1 'polypeptide(L)'
;MKDNYVSHFFVWLSPLLVTTTVNSSNIAVNFDDDDTREAFLGGQLIGPINTNSKYWNSSIDRDFRSLKAGRINNLIDNSGVQAGAIVVWRSKDTWRIDNGLATTDNQKLSRSYLGDGGPNGNLIIVSSIPYRKYDLYVLFSPGSMPMVATPT
;
A
#
# COMPACT_ATOMS: atom_id res chain seq x y z
N MET A 1 39.60 -50.58 15.38
CA MET A 1 38.93 -49.34 14.91
C MET A 1 37.73 -49.15 15.84
N LYS A 2 37.65 -48.01 16.54
CA LYS A 2 36.55 -47.68 17.46
C LYS A 2 35.55 -46.84 16.66
N ASP A 3 34.34 -47.35 16.51
CA ASP A 3 33.27 -46.62 15.83
C ASP A 3 32.77 -45.50 16.76
N ASN A 4 32.99 -44.25 16.32
CA ASN A 4 32.46 -43.07 16.98
C ASN A 4 31.00 -42.88 16.53
N TYR A 5 30.04 -43.20 17.40
CA TYR A 5 28.64 -42.87 17.17
C TYR A 5 28.43 -41.37 17.43
N VAL A 6 28.19 -40.61 16.35
CA VAL A 6 27.78 -39.20 16.45
C VAL A 6 26.28 -39.14 16.71
N SER A 7 25.90 -38.67 17.91
CA SER A 7 24.51 -38.37 18.26
C SER A 7 24.04 -37.12 17.52
N HIS A 8 23.09 -37.28 16.61
CA HIS A 8 22.43 -36.16 15.92
C HIS A 8 21.21 -35.73 16.75
N PHE A 9 21.30 -34.57 17.42
CA PHE A 9 20.16 -33.96 18.09
C PHE A 9 19.35 -33.14 17.07
N PHE A 10 18.09 -33.51 16.85
CA PHE A 10 17.13 -32.68 16.13
C PHE A 10 16.40 -31.79 17.14
N VAL A 11 16.62 -30.47 17.06
CA VAL A 11 15.81 -29.48 17.80
C VAL A 11 14.66 -29.09 16.88
N TRP A 12 13.44 -29.47 17.24
CA TRP A 12 12.23 -29.03 16.56
C TRP A 12 11.76 -27.72 17.20
N LEU A 13 12.07 -26.60 16.55
CA LEU A 13 11.54 -25.30 16.95
C LEU A 13 10.09 -25.22 16.48
N SER A 14 9.14 -25.39 17.40
CA SER A 14 7.73 -25.15 17.10
C SER A 14 7.52 -23.64 16.96
N PRO A 15 6.99 -23.11 15.85
CA PRO A 15 6.59 -21.71 15.79
C PRO A 15 5.42 -21.51 16.76
N LEU A 16 5.64 -20.73 17.81
CA LEU A 16 4.58 -20.24 18.68
C LEU A 16 3.74 -19.25 17.86
N LEU A 17 2.51 -19.64 17.50
CA LEU A 17 1.54 -18.72 16.95
C LEU A 17 1.04 -17.82 18.08
N VAL A 18 1.71 -16.68 18.27
CA VAL A 18 1.23 -15.64 19.18
C VAL A 18 0.08 -14.92 18.49
N THR A 19 -1.16 -15.31 18.78
CA THR A 19 -2.34 -14.49 18.47
C THR A 19 -2.32 -13.27 19.39
N THR A 20 -1.66 -12.21 18.97
CA THR A 20 -1.85 -10.90 19.59
C THR A 20 -3.27 -10.44 19.27
N THR A 21 -4.02 -10.01 20.29
CA THR A 21 -5.15 -9.13 20.07
C THR A 21 -4.59 -7.85 19.44
N VAL A 22 -4.65 -7.76 18.11
CA VAL A 22 -4.29 -6.52 17.41
C VAL A 22 -5.27 -5.46 17.89
N ASN A 23 -4.77 -4.45 18.61
CA ASN A 23 -5.53 -3.24 18.87
C ASN A 23 -6.06 -2.70 17.54
N SER A 24 -7.24 -2.07 17.53
CA SER A 24 -7.74 -1.44 16.32
C SER A 24 -6.69 -0.45 15.82
N SER A 25 -6.16 -0.72 14.64
CA SER A 25 -5.13 0.07 13.99
C SER A 25 -5.54 0.24 12.54
N ASN A 26 -4.88 1.15 11.83
CA ASN A 26 -5.18 1.42 10.45
C ASN A 26 -3.94 1.27 9.58
N ILE A 27 -4.16 0.82 8.35
CA ILE A 27 -3.13 0.63 7.33
C ILE A 27 -3.54 1.51 6.16
N ALA A 28 -2.66 2.43 5.78
CA ALA A 28 -2.89 3.35 4.67
C ALA A 28 -1.88 3.08 3.56
N VAL A 29 -2.34 3.16 2.31
CA VAL A 29 -1.52 2.93 1.11
C VAL A 29 -1.75 4.08 0.13
N ASN A 30 -0.66 4.69 -0.33
CA ASN A 30 -0.65 5.67 -1.41
C ASN A 30 -0.15 5.04 -2.70
N PHE A 31 -0.72 5.46 -3.83
CA PHE A 31 -0.31 5.03 -5.16
C PHE A 31 0.19 6.22 -5.97
N ASP A 32 1.50 6.29 -6.12
CA ASP A 32 2.21 7.36 -6.79
C ASP A 32 2.38 7.10 -8.30
N ASP A 33 2.46 8.17 -9.09
CA ASP A 33 2.76 8.10 -10.53
C ASP A 33 4.25 8.28 -10.85
N ASP A 34 5.03 8.79 -9.89
CA ASP A 34 6.44 9.11 -10.01
C ASP A 34 7.19 8.77 -8.71
N ASP A 35 8.39 8.21 -8.81
CA ASP A 35 9.19 7.75 -7.68
C ASP A 35 9.79 8.89 -6.82
N THR A 36 9.66 10.15 -7.24
CA THR A 36 10.41 11.28 -6.63
C THR A 36 9.56 12.45 -6.19
N ARG A 37 8.34 12.62 -6.72
CA ARG A 37 7.58 13.88 -6.57
C ARG A 37 6.54 13.88 -5.46
N GLU A 38 5.87 12.76 -5.26
CA GLU A 38 4.68 12.71 -4.39
C GLU A 38 4.94 11.91 -3.10
N ALA A 39 6.20 11.54 -2.84
CA ALA A 39 6.62 10.97 -1.57
C ALA A 39 6.24 11.90 -0.40
N PHE A 40 5.57 11.32 0.61
CA PHE A 40 5.18 12.05 1.81
C PHE A 40 6.39 12.33 2.69
N LEU A 41 6.44 13.54 3.26
CA LEU A 41 7.52 13.95 4.15
C LEU A 41 7.30 13.47 5.59
N GLY A 42 6.05 13.19 5.96
CA GLY A 42 5.67 12.77 7.29
C GLY A 42 5.25 13.93 8.20
N GLY A 43 4.57 13.59 9.31
CA GLY A 43 4.22 14.56 10.36
C GLY A 43 2.88 15.27 10.18
N GLN A 44 2.13 14.98 9.11
CA GLN A 44 0.77 15.49 8.90
C GLN A 44 -0.25 14.38 9.13
N LEU A 45 -1.35 14.68 9.83
CA LEU A 45 -2.48 13.76 9.90
C LEU A 45 -3.34 13.98 8.64
N ILE A 46 -3.42 12.97 7.78
CA ILE A 46 -4.03 13.08 6.45
C ILE A 46 -5.05 11.96 6.19
N GLY A 47 -5.86 12.16 5.16
CA GLY A 47 -6.87 11.20 4.72
C GLY A 47 -8.07 11.09 5.70
N PRO A 48 -8.99 10.16 5.43
CA PRO A 48 -10.29 10.11 6.11
C PRO A 48 -10.22 9.71 7.60
N ILE A 49 -9.10 9.16 8.05
CA ILE A 49 -8.92 8.62 9.40
C ILE A 49 -7.72 9.23 10.14
N ASN A 50 -7.23 10.38 9.67
CA ASN A 50 -6.15 11.15 10.29
C ASN A 50 -4.88 10.32 10.54
N THR A 51 -4.46 9.52 9.57
CA THR A 51 -3.22 8.74 9.68
C THR A 51 -2.03 9.66 9.46
N ASN A 52 -1.03 9.59 10.36
CA ASN A 52 0.21 10.32 10.18
C ASN A 52 0.88 9.90 8.85
N SER A 53 1.10 10.87 7.95
CA SER A 53 1.68 10.68 6.62
C SER A 53 3.02 9.94 6.64
N LYS A 54 3.73 9.94 7.78
CA LYS A 54 4.97 9.19 7.99
C LYS A 54 4.78 7.66 7.89
N TYR A 55 3.60 7.17 8.21
CA TYR A 55 3.30 5.73 8.27
C TYR A 55 2.39 5.26 7.14
N TRP A 56 2.21 6.09 6.11
CA TRP A 56 1.58 5.63 4.88
C TRP A 56 2.56 4.75 4.13
N ASN A 57 2.08 3.58 3.69
CA ASN A 57 2.82 2.75 2.76
C ASN A 57 2.70 3.39 1.37
N SER A 58 3.78 3.45 0.60
CA SER A 58 3.76 4.04 -0.74
C SER A 58 4.16 3.01 -1.79
N SER A 59 3.54 3.08 -2.98
CA SER A 59 3.97 2.30 -4.14
C SER A 59 5.39 2.63 -4.61
N ILE A 60 5.97 3.74 -4.17
CA ILE A 60 7.39 4.08 -4.39
C ILE A 60 8.26 3.04 -3.66
N ASP A 61 7.86 2.61 -2.47
CA ASP A 61 8.54 1.61 -1.64
C ASP A 61 8.16 0.15 -2.00
N ARG A 62 7.69 -0.08 -3.23
CA ARG A 62 7.31 -1.41 -3.72
C ARG A 62 8.49 -2.39 -3.66
N ASP A 63 8.20 -3.63 -3.23
CA ASP A 63 9.17 -4.72 -3.22
C ASP A 63 9.47 -5.27 -4.63
N PHE A 64 8.50 -5.14 -5.55
CA PHE A 64 8.59 -5.74 -6.88
C PHE A 64 7.85 -4.94 -7.95
N ARG A 65 8.32 -5.05 -9.21
CA ARG A 65 7.79 -4.43 -10.44
C ARG A 65 7.85 -2.88 -10.48
N SER A 66 6.73 -2.20 -10.72
CA SER A 66 6.65 -0.80 -11.17
C SER A 66 5.51 -0.07 -10.47
N LEU A 67 5.45 1.26 -10.60
CA LEU A 67 4.36 2.06 -10.02
C LEU A 67 2.96 1.64 -10.51
N LYS A 68 2.82 1.21 -11.77
CA LYS A 68 1.55 0.72 -12.32
C LYS A 68 1.20 -0.73 -11.99
N ALA A 69 2.12 -1.52 -11.46
CA ALA A 69 1.84 -2.88 -11.02
C ALA A 69 2.93 -3.29 -10.06
N GLY A 70 2.60 -3.57 -8.81
CA GLY A 70 3.59 -3.84 -7.78
C GLY A 70 3.03 -4.59 -6.59
N ARG A 71 3.89 -4.76 -5.59
CA ARG A 71 3.60 -5.45 -4.34
C ARG A 71 4.35 -4.80 -3.20
N ILE A 72 3.72 -4.71 -2.04
CA ILE A 72 4.37 -4.41 -0.76
C ILE A 72 3.97 -5.51 0.22
N ASN A 73 4.95 -6.17 0.81
CA ASN A 73 4.78 -7.10 1.92
C ASN A 73 4.90 -6.37 3.26
N ASN A 74 4.31 -6.94 4.30
CA ASN A 74 4.46 -6.44 5.68
C ASN A 74 4.14 -4.95 5.82
N LEU A 75 2.98 -4.54 5.32
CA LEU A 75 2.50 -3.17 5.41
C LEU A 75 2.61 -2.65 6.85
N ILE A 76 3.03 -1.40 6.96
CA ILE A 76 3.18 -0.68 8.20
C ILE A 76 1.82 -0.10 8.59
N ASP A 77 1.51 -0.17 9.88
CA ASP A 77 0.31 0.43 10.46
C ASP A 77 0.55 1.87 10.96
N ASN A 78 -0.50 2.53 11.42
CA ASN A 78 -0.41 3.92 11.90
C ASN A 78 0.44 4.16 13.16
N SER A 79 0.94 3.09 13.79
CA SER A 79 1.89 3.17 14.91
C SER A 79 3.34 2.99 14.45
N GLY A 80 3.55 2.68 13.17
CA GLY A 80 4.86 2.38 12.60
C GLY A 80 5.26 0.91 12.73
N VAL A 81 4.33 0.02 13.07
CA VAL A 81 4.58 -1.42 13.26
C VAL A 81 4.18 -2.20 12.01
N GLN A 82 4.98 -3.20 11.63
CA GLN A 82 4.62 -4.12 10.55
C GLN A 82 3.39 -4.97 10.94
N ALA A 83 2.32 -4.85 10.17
CA ALA A 83 1.06 -5.55 10.40
C ALA A 83 0.96 -6.91 9.67
N GLY A 84 1.95 -7.26 8.83
CA GLY A 84 1.95 -8.51 8.04
C GLY A 84 0.98 -8.52 6.86
N ALA A 85 0.12 -7.51 6.73
CA ALA A 85 -0.74 -7.34 5.57
C ALA A 85 0.09 -7.11 4.30
N ILE A 86 -0.47 -7.52 3.18
CA ILE A 86 0.17 -7.45 1.86
C ILE A 86 -0.77 -6.71 0.92
N VAL A 87 -0.23 -5.80 0.12
CA VAL A 87 -0.95 -5.21 -1.03
C VAL A 87 -0.27 -5.61 -2.33
N VAL A 88 -1.08 -5.99 -3.32
CA VAL A 88 -0.67 -6.20 -4.70
C VAL A 88 -1.60 -5.37 -5.57
N TRP A 89 -1.04 -4.69 -6.57
CA TRP A 89 -1.84 -3.90 -7.49
C TRP A 89 -1.41 -4.08 -8.94
N ARG A 90 -2.33 -3.76 -9.84
CA ARG A 90 -2.09 -3.57 -11.25
C ARG A 90 -3.03 -2.51 -11.81
N SER A 91 -2.54 -1.74 -12.76
CA SER A 91 -3.26 -0.75 -13.56
C SER A 91 -2.66 -0.72 -14.96
N LYS A 92 -3.35 -0.08 -15.91
CA LYS A 92 -2.76 0.14 -17.24
C LYS A 92 -1.62 1.15 -17.17
N ASP A 93 -1.87 2.21 -16.42
CA ASP A 93 -1.04 3.38 -16.25
C ASP A 93 -1.21 3.96 -14.84
N THR A 94 -0.42 4.99 -14.56
CA THR A 94 -0.56 5.87 -13.40
C THR A 94 -0.75 7.27 -13.92
N TRP A 95 -1.53 8.07 -13.20
CA TRP A 95 -1.86 9.43 -13.59
C TRP A 95 -1.60 10.38 -12.44
N ARG A 96 -1.37 11.64 -12.80
CA ARG A 96 -1.21 12.74 -11.88
C ARG A 96 -2.03 13.94 -12.29
N ILE A 97 -2.62 14.60 -11.31
CA ILE A 97 -3.30 15.87 -11.47
C ILE A 97 -2.25 16.99 -11.40
N ASP A 98 -1.85 17.52 -12.56
CA ASP A 98 -0.85 18.58 -12.70
C ASP A 98 -1.44 20.01 -12.66
N ASN A 99 -2.08 20.37 -11.55
CA ASN A 99 -2.61 21.72 -11.28
C ASN A 99 -1.78 22.51 -10.24
N GLY A 100 -0.45 22.49 -10.40
CA GLY A 100 0.49 23.20 -9.52
C GLY A 100 1.31 22.28 -8.62
N LEU A 101 2.21 22.87 -7.82
CA LEU A 101 3.07 22.14 -6.90
C LEU A 101 2.31 21.81 -5.60
N ALA A 102 2.28 20.53 -5.22
CA ALA A 102 1.92 20.16 -3.85
C ALA A 102 3.09 20.45 -2.89
N THR A 103 2.80 21.20 -1.84
CA THR A 103 3.77 21.56 -0.79
C THR A 103 3.43 20.90 0.55
N THR A 104 2.28 20.25 0.67
CA THR A 104 1.85 19.49 1.86
C THR A 104 1.51 18.05 1.51
N ASP A 105 1.70 17.11 2.43
CA ASP A 105 1.34 15.70 2.22
C ASP A 105 -0.16 15.53 2.01
N ASN A 106 -0.98 16.37 2.63
CA ASN A 106 -2.43 16.35 2.39
C ASN A 106 -2.80 16.73 0.94
N GLN A 107 -2.05 17.65 0.32
CA GLN A 107 -2.24 17.96 -1.10
C GLN A 107 -1.81 16.78 -1.96
N LYS A 108 -0.63 16.20 -1.69
CA LYS A 108 -0.05 15.07 -2.43
C LYS A 108 -0.98 13.84 -2.45
N LEU A 109 -1.70 13.59 -1.36
CA LEU A 109 -2.62 12.44 -1.21
C LEU A 109 -3.66 12.31 -2.33
N SER A 110 -4.06 13.41 -2.96
CA SER A 110 -5.06 13.42 -4.03
C SER A 110 -4.48 13.64 -5.43
N ARG A 111 -3.15 13.72 -5.55
CA ARG A 111 -2.51 14.09 -6.82
C ARG A 111 -2.31 12.93 -7.75
N SER A 112 -1.96 11.76 -7.22
CA SER A 112 -1.60 10.61 -8.04
C SER A 112 -2.51 9.42 -7.80
N TYR A 113 -2.76 8.64 -8.85
CA TYR A 113 -3.67 7.51 -8.80
C TYR A 113 -3.36 6.47 -9.87
N LEU A 114 -3.79 5.24 -9.60
CA LEU A 114 -3.81 4.15 -10.58
C LEU A 114 -4.89 4.44 -11.64
N GLY A 115 -4.52 4.46 -12.92
CA GLY A 115 -5.47 4.63 -14.01
C GLY A 115 -6.19 3.33 -14.37
N ASP A 116 -7.50 3.43 -14.58
CA ASP A 116 -8.35 2.31 -14.98
C ASP A 116 -8.06 1.89 -16.44
N GLY A 117 -7.74 2.87 -17.30
CA GLY A 117 -7.09 2.70 -18.59
C GLY A 117 -7.89 1.94 -19.66
N GLY A 118 -9.13 1.53 -19.38
CA GLY A 118 -9.97 0.77 -20.30
C GLY A 118 -10.74 -0.38 -19.63
N PRO A 119 -11.24 -1.36 -20.41
CA PRO A 119 -12.32 -2.26 -20.00
C PRO A 119 -11.97 -3.23 -18.86
N ASN A 120 -10.69 -3.39 -18.53
CA ASN A 120 -10.23 -4.32 -17.48
C ASN A 120 -9.96 -3.63 -16.13
N GLY A 121 -10.01 -2.30 -16.07
CA GLY A 121 -9.80 -1.48 -14.89
C GLY A 121 -8.45 -1.66 -14.18
N ASN A 122 -8.29 -0.95 -13.08
CA ASN A 122 -7.26 -1.22 -12.08
C ASN A 122 -7.74 -2.30 -11.09
N LEU A 123 -6.80 -3.00 -10.47
CA LEU A 123 -7.06 -4.02 -9.45
C LEU A 123 -6.10 -3.81 -8.29
N ILE A 124 -6.65 -3.75 -7.08
CA ILE A 124 -5.91 -3.74 -5.82
C ILE A 124 -6.39 -4.95 -5.01
N ILE A 125 -5.45 -5.79 -4.59
CA ILE A 125 -5.70 -6.94 -3.72
C ILE A 125 -4.96 -6.68 -2.41
N VAL A 126 -5.71 -6.67 -1.31
CA VAL A 126 -5.15 -6.64 0.04
C VAL A 126 -5.40 -8.00 0.69
N SER A 127 -4.36 -8.63 1.22
CA SER A 127 -4.42 -9.96 1.84
C SER A 127 -3.68 -9.98 3.18
N SER A 128 -3.87 -11.05 3.96
CA SER A 128 -3.24 -11.23 5.27
C SER A 128 -3.55 -10.08 6.25
N ILE A 129 -4.75 -9.50 6.16
CA ILE A 129 -5.22 -8.46 7.07
C ILE A 129 -5.35 -9.09 8.46
N PRO A 130 -4.63 -8.60 9.50
CA PRO A 130 -4.62 -9.23 10.82
C PRO A 130 -5.90 -8.96 11.63
N TYR A 131 -6.81 -8.13 11.12
CA TYR A 131 -8.04 -7.71 11.81
C TYR A 131 -9.25 -8.54 11.36
N ARG A 132 -10.04 -9.02 12.33
CA ARG A 132 -11.26 -9.81 12.08
C ARG A 132 -12.38 -9.01 11.42
N LYS A 133 -12.40 -7.69 11.64
CA LYS A 133 -13.33 -6.73 11.02
C LYS A 133 -12.52 -5.51 10.62
N TYR A 134 -12.92 -4.87 9.51
CA TYR A 134 -12.26 -3.68 9.02
C TYR A 134 -13.27 -2.82 8.24
N ASP A 135 -13.06 -1.51 8.29
CA ASP A 135 -13.65 -0.56 7.37
C ASP A 135 -12.65 -0.27 6.24
N LEU A 136 -13.13 -0.10 5.01
CA LEU A 136 -12.29 0.21 3.86
C LEU A 136 -12.68 1.57 3.29
N TYR A 137 -11.69 2.47 3.21
CA TYR A 137 -11.81 3.77 2.57
C TYR A 137 -11.00 3.78 1.29
N VAL A 138 -11.61 4.18 0.18
CA VAL A 138 -10.96 4.31 -1.11
C VAL A 138 -11.17 5.74 -1.61
N LEU A 139 -10.06 6.44 -1.86
CA LEU A 139 -10.08 7.71 -2.58
C LEU A 139 -10.09 7.40 -4.08
N PHE A 140 -11.09 7.90 -4.79
CA PHE A 140 -11.20 7.78 -6.23
C PHE A 140 -11.23 9.17 -6.86
N SER A 141 -10.58 9.31 -8.01
CA SER A 141 -10.67 10.50 -8.84
C SER A 141 -11.52 10.18 -10.07
N PRO A 142 -12.56 10.98 -10.40
CA PRO A 142 -13.27 10.80 -11.65
C PRO A 142 -12.34 11.17 -12.81
N GLY A 143 -12.03 10.20 -13.67
CA GLY A 143 -11.28 10.47 -14.89
C GLY A 143 -12.09 11.38 -15.82
N SER A 144 -11.59 12.58 -16.12
CA SER A 144 -12.18 13.44 -17.13
C SER A 144 -11.67 13.00 -18.50
N MET A 145 -12.42 12.14 -19.19
CA MET A 145 -12.39 12.19 -20.66
C MET A 145 -13.13 13.48 -21.04
N PRO A 146 -12.57 14.38 -21.88
CA PRO A 146 -13.37 15.47 -22.42
C PRO A 146 -14.53 14.83 -23.19
N MET A 147 -15.76 15.00 -22.68
CA MET A 147 -16.94 14.76 -23.48
C MET A 147 -16.96 15.83 -24.57
N VAL A 148 -16.41 15.51 -25.73
CA VAL A 148 -16.69 16.27 -26.94
C VAL A 148 -18.17 16.04 -27.23
N ALA A 149 -19.02 16.97 -26.80
CA ALA A 149 -20.36 17.07 -27.33
C ALA A 149 -20.22 17.46 -28.79
N THR A 150 -20.23 16.48 -29.70
CA THR A 150 -20.55 16.75 -31.10
C THR A 150 -22.00 17.22 -31.13
N PRO A 151 -22.29 18.47 -31.53
CA PRO A 151 -23.66 18.90 -31.74
C PRO A 151 -24.26 18.02 -32.84
N THR A 152 -25.40 17.38 -32.57
CA THR A 152 -26.31 16.86 -33.59
C THR A 152 -27.23 17.98 -34.06
#